data_AF-A0A915E9P6-F1
#
_entry.id   AF-A0A915E9P6-F1
#
_cell.length_a   1.000
_cell.length_b   1.000
_cell.length_c   1.000
_cell.angle_alpha   90.00
_cell.angle_beta   90.00
_cell.angle_gamma   90.00
#
_symmetry.space_group_name_H-M   'P 1'
#
loop_
_entity.id
_entity.type
_entity.pdbx_description
1 polymer ?
#
loop_
_entity_poly.entity_id
_entity_poly.type
_entity_poly.pdbx_seq_one_letter_code
_entity_poly.pdbx_strand_id
1 'polypeptide(L)'
;MQISCYDTAGSVLLLGCTNGSIYYFDMQKFPLRMKDNDLLITELYKDPNADVITAISVYLTPKTNLCGNWIEIAYGTNTGCVRVIVQHTRNWWH
;
A
#
# COMPACT_ATOMS: atom_id res chain seq x y z
N MET A 1 13.15 10.91 2.95
CA MET A 1 11.71 10.62 3.09
C MET A 1 11.50 9.92 4.40
N GLN A 2 10.51 10.32 5.20
CA GLN A 2 10.25 9.76 6.52
C GLN A 2 8.91 9.03 6.53
N ILE A 3 8.88 7.84 7.11
CA ILE A 3 7.65 7.07 7.35
C ILE A 3 6.90 7.74 8.52
N SER A 4 5.61 7.98 8.35
CA SER A 4 4.74 8.63 9.34
C SER A 4 3.70 7.67 9.92
N CYS A 5 3.27 6.67 9.16
CA CYS A 5 2.37 5.61 9.62
C CYS A 5 2.55 4.34 8.78
N TYR A 6 2.00 3.22 9.26
CA TYR A 6 1.99 1.94 8.54
C TYR A 6 0.76 1.13 8.92
N ASP A 7 0.39 0.17 8.08
CA ASP A 7 -0.57 -0.89 8.41
C ASP A 7 -0.27 -2.17 7.62
N THR A 8 -0.85 -3.29 8.04
CA THR A 8 -0.62 -4.62 7.46
C THR A 8 -1.91 -5.39 7.23
N ALA A 9 -1.99 -6.11 6.10
CA ALA A 9 -3.06 -7.07 5.83
C ALA A 9 -2.50 -8.33 5.16
N GLY A 10 -2.57 -9.47 5.85
CA GLY A 10 -1.96 -10.71 5.37
C GLY A 10 -0.44 -10.56 5.22
N SER A 11 0.09 -10.77 4.01
CA SER A 11 1.52 -10.55 3.70
C SER A 11 1.85 -9.14 3.22
N VAL A 12 0.86 -8.23 3.17
CA VAL A 12 1.04 -6.87 2.67
C VAL A 12 1.43 -5.95 3.81
N LEU A 13 2.49 -5.18 3.61
CA LEU A 13 2.86 -4.02 4.44
C LEU A 13 2.68 -2.74 3.62
N LEU A 14 1.96 -1.77 4.18
CA LEU A 14 1.83 -0.42 3.63
C LEU A 14 2.57 0.58 4.50
N LEU A 15 3.28 1.51 3.86
CA LEU A 15 3.97 2.61 4.53
C LEU A 15 3.45 3.95 4.01
N GLY A 16 2.82 4.74 4.88
CA GLY A 16 2.46 6.12 4.62
C GLY A 16 3.61 7.06 5.02
N CYS A 17 3.89 8.07 4.19
CA CYS A 17 5.06 8.93 4.36
C CYS A 17 4.73 10.42 4.42
N THR A 18 5.70 11.19 4.93
CA THR A 18 5.58 12.64 5.13
C THR A 18 5.50 13.48 3.87
N ASN A 19 5.77 12.90 2.70
CA ASN A 19 5.62 13.59 1.43
C ASN A 19 4.31 13.22 0.71
N GLY A 20 3.41 12.46 1.33
CA GLY A 20 2.16 12.00 0.73
C GLY A 20 2.23 10.71 -0.07
N SER A 21 3.37 10.03 -0.14
CA SER A 21 3.42 8.70 -0.79
C SER A 21 2.92 7.60 0.15
N ILE A 22 2.30 6.59 -0.46
CA ILE A 22 1.96 5.31 0.15
C ILE A 22 2.72 4.23 -0.63
N TYR A 23 3.61 3.51 0.06
CA TYR A 23 4.34 2.39 -0.51
C TYR A 23 3.72 1.05 -0.14
N TYR A 24 3.89 0.08 -1.04
CA TYR A 24 3.43 -1.29 -0.90
C TYR A 24 4.60 -2.26 -0.88
N PHE A 25 4.53 -3.25 0.02
CA PHE A 25 5.48 -4.36 0.12
C PHE A 25 4.72 -5.68 0.24
N ASP A 26 5.06 -6.64 -0.61
CA ASP A 26 4.63 -8.04 -0.46
C ASP A 26 5.70 -8.83 0.27
N MET A 27 5.50 -9.05 1.57
CA MET A 27 6.46 -9.73 2.44
C MET A 27 6.69 -11.19 2.03
N GLN A 28 5.76 -11.83 1.28
CA GLN A 28 5.96 -13.19 0.77
C GLN A 28 6.89 -13.22 -0.45
N LYS A 29 6.92 -12.15 -1.25
CA LYS A 29 7.83 -12.04 -2.40
C LYS A 29 9.23 -11.57 -1.99
N PHE A 30 9.39 -11.13 -0.75
CA PHE A 30 10.65 -10.64 -0.21
C PHE A 30 11.81 -11.64 -0.35
N PRO A 31 11.67 -12.92 0.06
CA PRO A 31 12.76 -13.90 -0.06
C PRO A 31 13.10 -14.25 -1.52
N LEU A 32 12.11 -14.18 -2.42
CA LEU A 32 12.29 -14.52 -3.83
C LEU A 32 13.10 -13.44 -4.56
N ARG A 33 12.83 -12.16 -4.27
CA ARG A 33 13.44 -11.04 -5.01
C ARG A 33 14.78 -10.56 -4.45
N MET A 34 15.23 -11.04 -3.28
CA MET A 34 16.63 -10.86 -2.87
C MET A 34 17.62 -11.50 -3.86
N LYS A 35 17.17 -12.44 -4.70
CA LYS A 35 17.99 -13.01 -5.79
C LYS A 35 18.15 -12.08 -6.99
N ASP A 36 17.17 -11.21 -7.24
CA ASP A 36 17.11 -10.43 -8.48
C ASP A 36 17.58 -8.97 -8.31
N ASN A 37 17.97 -8.55 -7.09
CA ASN A 37 18.40 -7.19 -6.73
C ASN A 37 17.40 -6.05 -7.06
N ASP A 38 16.19 -6.38 -7.52
CA ASP A 38 15.15 -5.39 -7.75
C ASP A 38 14.61 -4.84 -6.43
N LEU A 39 14.59 -3.49 -6.33
CA LEU A 39 13.97 -2.78 -5.22
C LEU A 39 12.50 -3.22 -5.09
N LEU A 40 12.18 -3.88 -3.97
CA LEU A 40 10.84 -4.44 -3.69
C LEU A 40 9.77 -3.40 -3.39
N ILE A 41 10.11 -2.13 -3.53
CA ILE A 41 9.34 -0.98 -3.07
C ILE A 41 8.57 -0.43 -4.26
N THR A 42 7.26 -0.61 -4.26
CA THR A 42 6.39 0.02 -5.27
C THR A 42 5.66 1.20 -4.63
N GLU A 43 5.81 2.40 -5.21
CA GLU A 43 4.91 3.51 -4.89
C GLU A 43 3.52 3.14 -5.40
N LEU A 44 2.61 2.85 -4.48
CA LEU A 44 1.25 2.47 -4.83
C LEU A 44 0.43 3.72 -5.17
N TYR A 45 0.59 4.77 -4.38
CA TYR A 45 -0.18 5.99 -4.53
C TYR A 45 0.56 7.20 -3.99
N LYS A 46 0.24 8.36 -4.55
CA LYS A 46 0.71 9.66 -4.10
C LYS A 46 -0.48 10.58 -3.84
N ASP A 47 -0.56 11.12 -2.62
CA ASP A 47 -1.50 12.17 -2.29
C ASP A 47 -1.38 13.34 -3.29
N PRO A 48 -2.48 13.80 -3.93
CA PRO A 48 -2.42 14.84 -4.95
C PRO A 48 -1.85 16.17 -4.46
N ASN A 49 -1.99 16.45 -3.16
CA ASN A 49 -1.45 17.66 -2.52
C ASN A 49 -0.08 17.42 -1.88
N ALA A 50 0.44 16.19 -1.94
CA ALA A 50 1.62 15.76 -1.19
C ALA A 50 1.49 15.97 0.33
N ASP A 51 0.25 15.95 0.86
CA ASP A 51 -0.01 16.09 2.30
C ASP A 51 0.57 14.89 3.07
N VAL A 52 1.02 15.12 4.31
CA VAL A 52 1.58 14.05 5.16
C VAL A 52 0.50 13.01 5.41
N ILE A 53 0.80 11.73 5.13
CA ILE A 53 -0.10 10.63 5.50
C ILE A 53 0.03 10.39 7.01
N THR A 54 -1.01 10.66 7.78
CA THR A 54 -0.96 10.58 9.26
C THR A 54 -1.60 9.32 9.82
N ALA A 55 -2.50 8.69 9.08
CA ALA A 55 -3.14 7.43 9.43
C ALA A 55 -3.38 6.62 8.16
N ILE A 56 -3.30 5.30 8.27
CA ILE A 56 -3.61 4.38 7.19
C ILE A 56 -4.29 3.13 7.77
N SER A 57 -5.26 2.58 7.05
CA SER A 57 -5.88 1.30 7.34
C SER A 57 -6.07 0.53 6.04
N VAL A 58 -5.76 -0.76 6.06
CA VAL A 58 -5.88 -1.66 4.91
C VAL A 58 -6.80 -2.82 5.19
N TYR A 59 -7.67 -3.11 4.22
CA TYR A 59 -8.49 -4.31 4.18
C TYR A 59 -8.16 -5.11 2.92
N LEU A 60 -7.87 -6.39 3.11
CA LEU A 60 -7.65 -7.35 2.03
C LEU A 60 -8.84 -8.29 1.99
N THR A 61 -9.55 -8.31 0.85
CA THR A 61 -10.69 -9.23 0.69
C THR A 61 -10.20 -10.69 0.71
N PRO A 62 -10.91 -11.60 1.39
CA PRO A 62 -10.63 -13.02 1.32
C PRO A 62 -10.70 -13.52 -0.12
N LYS A 63 -9.71 -14.32 -0.51
CA LYS A 63 -9.65 -14.93 -1.84
C LYS A 63 -10.82 -15.90 -1.99
N THR A 64 -11.77 -15.58 -2.86
CA THR A 64 -12.86 -16.50 -3.22
C THR A 64 -12.67 -16.95 -4.66
N ASN A 65 -13.17 -18.13 -5.02
CA ASN A 65 -13.03 -18.68 -6.38
C ASN A 65 -13.69 -17.82 -7.48
N LEU A 66 -14.43 -16.76 -7.10
CA LEU A 66 -15.21 -15.91 -7.99
C LEU A 66 -14.63 -14.49 -8.17
N CYS A 67 -13.79 -14.01 -7.24
CA CYS A 67 -13.25 -12.64 -7.24
C CYS A 67 -11.74 -12.64 -6.96
N GLY A 68 -10.96 -11.84 -7.70
CA GLY A 68 -9.55 -11.58 -7.38
C GLY A 68 -9.37 -10.94 -6.00
N ASN A 69 -8.15 -10.81 -5.47
CA ASN A 69 -7.98 -10.05 -4.22
C ASN A 69 -8.17 -8.56 -4.52
N TRP A 70 -8.84 -7.84 -3.62
CA TRP A 70 -8.94 -6.38 -3.64
C TRP A 70 -8.24 -5.87 -2.40
N ILE A 71 -7.44 -4.82 -2.59
CA ILE A 71 -6.88 -4.06 -1.48
C ILE A 71 -7.66 -2.75 -1.40
N GLU A 72 -8.28 -2.52 -0.25
CA GLU A 72 -8.98 -1.29 0.08
C GLU A 72 -8.15 -0.57 1.14
N ILE A 73 -7.84 0.70 0.89
CA ILE A 73 -6.97 1.49 1.74
C ILE A 73 -7.71 2.77 2.08
N ALA A 74 -7.93 3.01 3.37
CA ALA A 74 -8.36 4.29 3.89
C ALA A 74 -7.16 5.01 4.51
N TYR A 75 -6.99 6.30 4.25
CA TYR A 75 -5.92 7.07 4.87
C TYR A 75 -6.38 8.49 5.22
N GLY A 76 -5.76 9.03 6.26
CA GLY A 76 -5.93 10.41 6.73
C GLY A 76 -4.67 11.24 6.48
N THR A 77 -4.85 12.55 6.32
CA THR A 77 -3.73 13.49 6.15
C THR A 77 -3.62 14.50 7.29
N ASN A 78 -2.48 15.17 7.39
CA ASN A 78 -2.27 16.27 8.35
C ASN A 78 -3.16 17.50 8.10
N THR A 79 -3.72 17.63 6.89
CA THR A 79 -4.68 18.68 6.52
C THR A 79 -6.13 18.34 6.90
N GLY A 80 -6.36 17.17 7.52
CA GLY A 80 -7.69 16.73 7.93
C GLY A 80 -8.51 16.07 6.82
N CYS A 81 -7.90 15.74 5.68
CA CYS A 81 -8.58 14.99 4.63
C CYS A 81 -8.60 13.48 4.97
N VAL A 82 -9.69 12.82 4.55
CA VAL A 82 -9.82 11.35 4.57
C VAL A 82 -10.10 10.90 3.14
N ARG A 83 -9.35 9.90 2.67
CA ARG A 83 -9.39 9.41 1.29
C ARG A 83 -9.39 7.88 1.27
N VAL A 84 -9.96 7.29 0.21
CA VAL A 84 -10.04 5.84 0.01
C VAL A 84 -9.50 5.47 -1.36
N ILE A 85 -8.65 4.44 -1.40
CA ILE A 85 -8.09 3.84 -2.62
C ILE A 85 -8.56 2.39 -2.68
N VAL A 86 -9.11 1.98 -3.83
CA VAL A 86 -9.48 0.58 -4.09
C VAL A 86 -8.67 0.10 -5.27
N GLN A 87 -7.88 -0.96 -5.08
CA GLN A 87 -7.02 -1.51 -6.13
C GLN A 87 -7.23 -3.01 -6.29
N HIS A 88 -7.36 -3.46 -7.54
CA HIS A 88 -7.52 -4.87 -7.86
C HIS A 88 -6.16 -5.55 -8.01
N THR A 89 -5.90 -6.66 -7.30
CA THR A 89 -4.57 -7.29 -7.29
C THR A 89 -4.21 -8.02 -8.59
N ARG A 90 -5.14 -8.18 -9.54
CA ARG A 90 -4.83 -8.78 -10.86
C ARG A 90 -3.89 -7.91 -11.71
N ASN A 91 -3.87 -6.59 -11.48
CA ASN A 91 -3.08 -5.66 -12.30
C ASN A 91 -1.60 -5.55 -11.86
N TRP A 92 -1.16 -6.33 -10.87
CA TRP A 92 0.23 -6.34 -10.38
C TRP A 92 1.12 -7.36 -11.12
N TRP A 93 0.57 -7.97 -12.18
CA TRP A 93 1.20 -8.96 -13.03
C TRP A 93 1.22 -8.47 -14.49
N HIS A 94 1.82 -7.31 -14.74
CA HIS A 94 2.34 -6.93 -16.05
C HIS A 94 3.65 -6.19 -15.88
#